data_AF-A0A8J2ZRM6-F1
#
_entry.id   AF-A0A8J2ZRM6-F1
#
_cell.length_a   1.000
_cell.length_b   1.000
_cell.length_c   1.000
_cell.angle_alpha   90.00
_cell.angle_beta   90.00
_cell.angle_gamma   90.00
#
_symmetry.space_group_name_H-M   'P 1'
#
loop_
_entity.id
_entity.type
_entity.pdbx_description
1 polymer ?
#
loop_
_entity_poly.entity_id
_entity_poly.type
_entity_poly.pdbx_seq_one_letter_code
_entity_poly.pdbx_strand_id
1 'polypeptide(L)'
;MIYALKTAYPSFGEVLLGNIKNASQYFSLEQISHIAASFINEMMDFREETIIVLDDYHHVAHSIEIEHFLLFLIEHMPTNLHIVLSTRRKPKWESLSKLRVQGDVLEISQYDLVFSPDEMTYILEEIYQIPPTKQEISKIYQITEGWAIAFHLIAQQIKAGNSLHVVLNNQKKSLKDLFDYLATEVLSRQSFIIQQFLIQSSILDYLSPELCDEILEINASNEIIKGLIDQNLFIVEGDNEYYRYHALFKRFLVNMLKRDEAEYVKLHRRVAFYYERKGNTEQAIYHFMKIEDFGKASVLLSKFGKEMLESGRLQTLYDLLQNIPIRYKQEFPILFYYQGEVERYRSRYENAKENYEKAFERTEDSYLASVALEGIARIYLDTIQPDQPAGRNSGYAEERLGLYGRFGETG
;
A
#
# COMPACT_ATOMS: atom_id res chain seq x y z
N MET A 1 21.78 -29.52 11.79
CA MET A 1 21.32 -30.83 11.26
C MET A 1 21.72 -31.98 12.17
N ILE A 2 23.01 -32.35 12.28
CA ILE A 2 23.45 -33.51 13.11
C ILE A 2 22.86 -33.47 14.53
N TYR A 3 23.00 -32.36 15.25
CA TYR A 3 22.44 -32.22 16.60
C TYR A 3 20.92 -32.36 16.66
N ALA A 4 20.21 -31.93 15.63
CA ALA A 4 18.76 -32.10 15.56
C ALA A 4 18.39 -33.57 15.32
N LEU A 5 19.13 -34.27 14.45
CA LEU A 5 18.91 -35.69 14.21
C LEU A 5 19.27 -36.54 15.42
N LYS A 6 20.26 -36.15 16.23
CA LYS A 6 20.60 -36.82 17.49
C LYS A 6 19.45 -36.88 18.50
N THR A 7 18.44 -36.03 18.40
CA THR A 7 17.27 -36.10 19.29
C THR A 7 16.37 -37.31 18.95
N ALA A 8 16.34 -37.74 17.69
CA ALA A 8 15.63 -38.92 17.22
C ALA A 8 16.55 -40.16 17.14
N TYR A 9 17.79 -39.96 16.70
CA TYR A 9 18.80 -40.99 16.45
C TYR A 9 20.07 -40.70 17.27
N PRO A 10 20.16 -41.12 18.54
CA PRO A 10 21.23 -40.72 19.44
C PRO A 10 22.65 -41.01 18.93
N SER A 11 22.82 -42.09 18.14
CA SER A 11 24.09 -42.50 17.54
C SER A 11 24.47 -41.72 16.27
N PHE A 12 23.56 -40.91 15.71
CA PHE A 12 23.77 -40.25 14.43
C PHE A 12 24.89 -39.21 14.47
N GLY A 13 25.85 -39.30 13.57
CA GLY A 13 26.90 -38.32 13.33
C GLY A 13 28.00 -38.30 14.37
N GLU A 14 28.25 -39.41 15.08
CA GLU A 14 29.42 -39.51 15.97
C GLU A 14 30.74 -39.38 15.19
N VAL A 15 30.87 -40.08 14.07
CA VAL A 15 32.04 -40.01 13.18
C VAL A 15 32.10 -38.65 12.47
N LEU A 16 30.96 -38.16 11.97
CA LEU A 16 30.85 -36.86 11.29
C LEU A 16 31.28 -35.69 12.18
N LEU A 17 30.82 -35.65 13.44
CA LEU A 17 31.22 -34.59 14.39
C LEU A 17 32.71 -34.65 14.72
N GLY A 18 33.30 -35.85 14.77
CA GLY A 18 34.74 -36.01 14.92
C GLY A 18 35.51 -35.40 13.75
N ASN A 19 35.07 -35.68 12.52
CA ASN A 19 35.67 -35.15 11.30
C ASN A 19 35.53 -33.61 11.20
N ILE A 20 34.37 -33.07 11.56
CA ILE A 20 34.13 -31.62 11.53
C ILE A 20 34.97 -30.88 12.59
N LYS A 21 35.10 -31.45 13.80
CA LYS A 21 35.86 -30.82 14.90
C LYS A 21 37.38 -30.85 14.69
N ASN A 22 37.87 -31.85 13.97
CA ASN A 22 39.31 -32.02 13.71
C ASN A 22 39.78 -31.31 12.43
N ALA A 23 38.85 -30.78 11.64
CA ALA A 23 39.17 -30.03 10.43
C ALA A 23 39.67 -28.60 10.75
N SER A 24 40.54 -28.09 9.88
CA SER A 24 41.00 -26.70 9.89
C SER A 24 39.83 -25.72 9.76
N GLN A 25 40.08 -24.44 10.10
CA GLN A 25 39.10 -23.35 10.05
C GLN A 25 38.44 -23.11 8.67
N TYR A 26 38.95 -23.76 7.61
CA TYR A 26 38.43 -23.74 6.25
C TYR A 26 38.28 -25.17 5.73
N PHE A 27 37.15 -25.45 5.08
CA PHE A 27 36.87 -26.70 4.37
C PHE A 27 37.01 -26.50 2.86
N SER A 28 37.65 -27.44 2.16
CA SER A 28 37.56 -27.48 0.70
C SER A 28 36.20 -28.04 0.26
N LEU A 29 35.74 -27.72 -0.96
CA LEU A 29 34.49 -28.26 -1.51
C LEU A 29 34.49 -29.81 -1.59
N GLU A 30 35.67 -30.40 -1.80
CA GLU A 30 35.85 -31.86 -1.77
C GLU A 30 35.60 -32.42 -0.36
N GLN A 31 36.15 -31.78 0.69
CA GLN A 31 35.89 -32.15 2.07
C GLN A 31 34.40 -32.02 2.42
N ILE A 32 33.74 -30.95 1.97
CA ILE A 32 32.29 -30.77 2.15
C ILE A 32 31.50 -31.91 1.49
N SER A 33 31.89 -32.31 0.28
CA SER A 33 31.25 -33.42 -0.44
C SER A 33 31.43 -34.75 0.31
N HIS A 34 32.60 -35.00 0.89
CA HIS A 34 32.83 -36.17 1.76
C HIS A 34 31.97 -36.15 3.02
N ILE A 35 31.79 -34.98 3.64
CA ILE A 35 30.91 -34.81 4.80
C ILE A 35 29.45 -35.08 4.40
N ALA A 36 28.99 -34.56 3.26
CA ALA A 36 27.65 -34.80 2.74
C ALA A 36 27.41 -36.29 2.41
N ALA A 37 28.35 -36.94 1.73
CA ALA A 37 28.27 -38.37 1.43
C ALA A 37 28.24 -39.23 2.70
N SER A 38 29.07 -38.91 3.70
CA SER A 38 29.05 -39.62 4.98
C SER A 38 27.74 -39.39 5.74
N PHE A 39 27.15 -38.20 5.66
CA PHE A 39 25.84 -37.89 6.23
C PHE A 39 24.74 -38.73 5.56
N ILE A 40 24.75 -38.84 4.23
CA ILE A 40 23.79 -39.66 3.47
C ILE A 40 23.91 -41.13 3.85
N ASN A 41 25.13 -41.67 3.85
CA ASN A 41 25.36 -43.08 4.16
C ASN A 41 24.86 -43.45 5.55
N GLU A 42 25.12 -42.59 6.54
CA GLU A 42 24.61 -42.82 7.90
C GLU A 42 23.09 -42.70 7.96
N MET A 43 22.47 -41.78 7.21
CA MET A 43 21.01 -41.69 7.10
C MET A 43 20.36 -42.96 6.50
N MET A 44 21.06 -43.66 5.60
CA MET A 44 20.58 -44.90 4.98
C MET A 44 20.51 -46.07 5.97
N ASP A 45 21.26 -46.03 7.07
CA ASP A 45 21.22 -47.06 8.10
C ASP A 45 19.90 -47.03 8.89
N PHE A 46 19.18 -45.90 8.86
CA PHE A 46 17.88 -45.75 9.48
C PHE A 46 16.77 -46.09 8.48
N ARG A 47 15.83 -46.93 8.89
CA ARG A 47 14.72 -47.38 8.02
C ARG A 47 13.49 -46.47 8.06
N GLU A 48 13.45 -45.57 9.01
CA GLU A 48 12.32 -44.70 9.27
C GLU A 48 12.37 -43.47 8.36
N GLU A 49 11.19 -43.03 7.92
CA GLU A 49 11.05 -41.77 7.19
C GLU A 49 11.43 -40.60 8.10
N THR A 50 12.39 -39.80 7.64
CA THR A 50 12.95 -38.67 8.36
C THR A 50 12.69 -37.40 7.57
N ILE A 51 12.13 -36.39 8.24
CA ILE A 51 11.93 -35.06 7.67
C ILE A 51 12.84 -34.07 8.38
N ILE A 52 13.70 -33.38 7.62
CA ILE A 52 14.53 -32.29 8.14
C ILE A 52 13.92 -30.97 7.70
N VAL A 53 13.52 -30.16 8.67
CA VAL A 53 13.05 -28.79 8.45
C VAL A 53 14.20 -27.81 8.67
N LEU A 54 14.57 -27.10 7.61
CA LEU A 54 15.53 -26.00 7.62
C LEU A 54 14.76 -24.69 7.61
N ASP A 55 14.59 -24.10 8.79
CA ASP A 55 13.90 -22.82 8.93
C ASP A 55 14.85 -21.62 8.79
N ASP A 56 14.34 -20.53 8.22
CA ASP A 56 15.06 -19.29 7.95
C ASP A 56 16.42 -19.45 7.19
N TYR A 57 16.45 -20.30 6.16
CA TYR A 57 17.69 -20.63 5.43
C TYR A 57 18.42 -19.41 4.81
N HIS A 58 17.69 -18.34 4.48
CA HIS A 58 18.26 -17.09 3.96
C HIS A 58 19.38 -16.49 4.84
N HIS A 59 19.47 -16.82 6.14
CA HIS A 59 20.57 -16.39 7.00
C HIS A 59 21.93 -17.01 6.62
N VAL A 60 21.94 -18.19 6.02
CA VAL A 60 23.16 -18.93 5.66
C VAL A 60 23.36 -19.07 4.15
N ALA A 61 22.41 -18.58 3.34
CA ALA A 61 22.41 -18.68 1.88
C ALA A 61 23.58 -17.96 1.17
N HIS A 62 24.47 -17.29 1.92
CA HIS A 62 25.68 -16.64 1.38
C HIS A 62 26.95 -17.50 1.54
N SER A 63 26.88 -18.62 2.28
CA SER A 63 28.00 -19.55 2.42
C SER A 63 27.98 -20.57 1.29
N ILE A 64 29.03 -20.53 0.48
CA ILE A 64 29.26 -21.46 -0.63
C ILE A 64 29.37 -22.90 -0.11
N GLU A 65 29.98 -23.09 1.06
CA GLU A 65 30.17 -24.40 1.68
C GLU A 65 28.84 -25.02 2.11
N ILE A 66 27.95 -24.23 2.72
CA ILE A 66 26.62 -24.70 3.14
C ILE A 66 25.74 -24.99 1.93
N GLU A 67 25.79 -24.13 0.92
CA GLU A 67 25.07 -24.33 -0.34
C GLU A 67 25.54 -25.60 -1.05
N HIS A 68 26.86 -25.81 -1.17
CA HIS A 68 27.44 -27.01 -1.78
C HIS A 68 27.06 -28.29 -1.03
N PHE A 69 27.09 -28.27 0.31
CA PHE A 69 26.64 -29.40 1.14
C PHE A 69 25.17 -29.76 0.86
N LEU A 70 24.28 -28.77 0.83
CA LEU A 70 22.85 -28.99 0.64
C LEU A 70 22.53 -29.47 -0.76
N LEU A 71 23.16 -28.89 -1.79
CA LEU A 71 23.00 -29.34 -3.17
C LEU A 71 23.41 -30.80 -3.32
N PHE A 72 24.58 -31.17 -2.80
CA PHE A 72 25.05 -32.56 -2.83
C PHE A 72 24.07 -33.50 -2.12
N LEU A 73 23.57 -33.09 -0.95
CA LEU A 73 22.59 -33.85 -0.17
C LEU A 73 21.27 -34.04 -0.91
N ILE A 74 20.78 -33.01 -1.61
CA ILE A 74 19.52 -33.06 -2.37
C ILE A 74 19.66 -33.96 -3.60
N GLU A 75 20.78 -33.86 -4.31
CA GLU A 75 21.04 -34.67 -5.51
C GLU A 75 21.20 -36.17 -5.22
N HIS A 76 21.60 -36.51 -4.00
CA HIS A 76 21.87 -37.89 -3.57
C HIS A 76 21.00 -38.30 -2.37
N MET A 77 19.84 -37.66 -2.20
CA MET A 77 18.97 -37.87 -1.05
C MET A 77 18.48 -39.32 -1.01
N PRO A 78 18.63 -40.04 0.13
CA PRO A 78 18.09 -41.38 0.25
C PRO A 78 16.56 -41.34 0.36
N THR A 79 15.87 -42.41 -0.02
CA THR A 79 14.40 -42.43 -0.13
C THR A 79 13.66 -42.26 1.20
N ASN A 80 14.36 -42.46 2.32
CA ASN A 80 13.82 -42.27 3.66
C ASN A 80 14.06 -40.85 4.21
N LEU A 81 14.67 -39.95 3.44
CA LEU A 81 14.93 -38.57 3.86
C LEU A 81 14.12 -37.60 3.01
N HIS A 82 13.48 -36.63 3.67
CA HIS A 82 12.85 -35.49 3.05
C HIS A 82 13.38 -34.20 3.66
N ILE A 83 13.52 -33.16 2.83
CA ILE A 83 13.96 -31.84 3.28
C ILE A 83 12.83 -30.84 3.03
N VAL A 84 12.46 -30.11 4.08
CA VAL A 84 11.59 -28.94 4.00
C VAL A 84 12.46 -27.70 4.21
N LEU A 85 12.45 -26.80 3.25
CA LEU A 85 13.23 -25.56 3.28
C LEU A 85 12.28 -24.35 3.42
N SER A 86 12.40 -23.62 4.53
CA SER A 86 11.73 -22.33 4.72
C SER A 86 12.75 -21.20 4.54
N THR A 87 12.46 -20.28 3.63
CA THR A 87 13.37 -19.18 3.28
C THR A 87 12.62 -17.97 2.75
N ARG A 88 13.13 -16.77 3.04
CA ARG A 88 12.61 -15.51 2.49
C ARG A 88 13.13 -15.21 1.08
N ARG A 89 14.24 -15.82 0.68
CA ARG A 89 14.85 -15.64 -0.65
C ARG A 89 14.88 -16.99 -1.36
N LYS A 90 14.42 -17.02 -2.60
CA LYS A 90 14.50 -18.22 -3.43
C LYS A 90 15.99 -18.57 -3.65
N PRO A 91 16.44 -19.80 -3.30
CA PRO A 91 17.81 -20.21 -3.56
C PRO A 91 18.11 -20.24 -5.06
N LYS A 92 19.31 -19.80 -5.47
CA LYS A 92 19.74 -19.79 -6.88
C LYS A 92 20.39 -21.11 -7.29
N TRP A 93 19.81 -22.21 -6.84
CA TRP A 93 20.31 -23.57 -7.07
C TRP A 93 20.09 -24.00 -8.52
N GLU A 94 21.17 -24.34 -9.23
CA GLU A 94 21.10 -24.74 -10.64
C GLU A 94 20.21 -25.98 -10.86
N SER A 95 20.25 -26.93 -9.93
CA SER A 95 19.48 -28.18 -10.00
C SER A 95 17.98 -28.02 -9.71
N LEU A 96 17.54 -26.88 -9.16
CA LEU A 96 16.16 -26.67 -8.73
C LEU A 96 15.16 -26.73 -9.90
N SER A 97 15.57 -26.21 -11.07
CA SER A 97 14.76 -26.30 -12.30
C SER A 97 14.57 -27.74 -12.76
N LYS A 98 15.64 -28.56 -12.66
CA LYS A 98 15.61 -29.98 -13.02
C LYS A 98 14.70 -30.77 -12.08
N LEU A 99 14.88 -30.59 -10.77
CA LEU A 99 14.07 -31.26 -9.74
C LEU A 99 12.58 -30.92 -9.89
N ARG A 100 12.26 -29.66 -10.22
CA ARG A 100 10.88 -29.23 -10.47
C ARG A 100 10.26 -29.95 -11.67
N VAL A 101 11.01 -30.15 -12.76
CA VAL A 101 10.52 -30.89 -13.93
C VAL A 101 10.32 -32.37 -13.63
N GLN A 102 11.14 -32.94 -12.76
CA GLN A 102 11.03 -34.35 -12.34
C GLN A 102 9.89 -34.58 -11.35
N GLY A 103 9.33 -33.52 -10.75
CA GLY A 103 8.29 -33.63 -9.72
C GLY A 103 8.84 -33.87 -8.31
N ASP A 104 10.16 -33.75 -8.13
CA ASP A 104 10.86 -34.03 -6.87
C ASP A 104 10.87 -32.82 -5.91
N VAL A 105 10.31 -31.68 -6.34
CA VAL A 105 10.21 -30.45 -5.54
C VAL A 105 8.79 -29.91 -5.57
N LEU A 106 8.21 -29.73 -4.38
CA LEU A 106 7.01 -28.93 -4.16
C LEU A 106 7.42 -27.51 -3.76
N GLU A 107 7.06 -26.52 -4.57
CA GLU A 107 7.27 -25.10 -4.25
C GLU A 107 5.98 -24.51 -3.68
N ILE A 108 6.02 -24.05 -2.43
CA ILE A 108 4.95 -23.28 -1.79
C ILE A 108 5.43 -21.83 -1.71
N SER A 109 4.80 -20.96 -2.47
CA SER A 109 5.16 -19.55 -2.55
C SER A 109 4.42 -18.71 -1.51
N GLN A 110 4.78 -17.43 -1.41
CA GLN A 110 4.02 -16.50 -0.58
C GLN A 110 2.54 -16.42 -0.99
N TYR A 111 2.21 -16.56 -2.28
CA TYR A 111 0.84 -16.47 -2.78
C TYR A 111 -0.03 -17.64 -2.30
N ASP A 112 0.58 -18.80 -2.09
CA ASP A 112 -0.08 -19.99 -1.55
C ASP A 112 -0.32 -19.88 -0.03
N LEU A 113 0.43 -19.00 0.64
CA LEU A 113 0.33 -18.77 2.09
C LEU A 113 -0.55 -17.56 2.46
N VAL A 114 -1.01 -16.79 1.46
CA VAL A 114 -1.96 -15.69 1.66
C VAL A 114 -3.33 -16.30 1.88
N PHE A 115 -3.91 -16.06 3.06
CA PHE A 115 -5.24 -16.60 3.38
C PHE A 115 -6.31 -15.98 2.50
N SER A 116 -7.11 -16.85 1.90
CA SER A 116 -8.37 -16.50 1.25
C SER A 116 -9.43 -16.08 2.29
N PRO A 117 -10.47 -15.33 1.87
CA PRO A 117 -11.61 -15.03 2.74
C PRO A 117 -12.27 -16.27 3.34
N ASP A 118 -12.31 -17.39 2.60
CA ASP A 118 -12.90 -18.64 3.06
C ASP A 118 -12.04 -19.30 4.14
N GLU A 119 -10.71 -19.33 3.97
CA GLU A 119 -9.78 -19.81 5.00
C GLU A 119 -9.81 -18.95 6.26
N MET A 120 -9.90 -17.62 6.12
CA MET A 120 -10.07 -16.73 7.27
C MET A 120 -11.36 -17.01 8.04
N THR A 121 -12.45 -17.26 7.31
CA THR A 121 -13.76 -17.61 7.90
C THR A 121 -13.61 -18.91 8.68
N TYR A 122 -13.07 -19.94 8.04
CA TYR A 122 -12.84 -21.24 8.66
C TYR A 122 -11.97 -21.14 9.91
N ILE A 123 -10.86 -20.39 9.87
CA ILE A 123 -9.97 -20.23 11.02
C ILE A 123 -10.69 -19.52 12.18
N LEU A 124 -11.44 -18.44 11.90
CA LEU A 124 -12.19 -17.74 12.94
C LEU A 124 -13.27 -18.62 13.57
N GLU A 125 -14.01 -19.37 12.77
CA GLU A 125 -15.07 -20.27 13.23
C GLU A 125 -14.51 -21.45 14.02
N GLU A 126 -13.60 -22.22 13.42
CA GLU A 126 -13.18 -23.50 13.98
C GLU A 126 -12.07 -23.37 15.03
N ILE A 127 -11.11 -22.47 14.82
CA ILE A 127 -9.95 -22.34 15.72
C ILE A 127 -10.24 -21.33 16.82
N TYR A 128 -10.80 -20.18 16.46
CA TYR A 128 -11.07 -19.10 17.42
C TYR A 128 -12.47 -19.14 18.02
N GLN A 129 -13.38 -19.98 17.50
CA GLN A 129 -14.76 -20.10 17.98
C GLN A 129 -15.52 -18.77 17.92
N ILE A 130 -15.25 -17.99 16.87
CA ILE A 130 -15.86 -16.69 16.59
C ILE A 130 -16.51 -16.77 15.21
N PRO A 131 -17.85 -16.88 15.10
CA PRO A 131 -18.53 -16.89 13.80
C PRO A 131 -18.60 -15.47 13.23
N PRO A 132 -17.86 -15.15 12.16
CA PRO A 132 -17.83 -13.81 11.61
C PRO A 132 -18.91 -13.64 10.54
N THR A 133 -19.44 -12.43 10.39
CA THR A 133 -20.28 -12.11 9.23
C THR A 133 -19.44 -11.94 7.97
N LYS A 134 -20.05 -12.12 6.79
CA LYS A 134 -19.38 -11.87 5.49
C LYS A 134 -18.82 -10.45 5.37
N GLN A 135 -19.52 -9.46 5.93
CA GLN A 135 -19.07 -8.07 5.93
C GLN A 135 -17.81 -7.87 6.78
N GLU A 136 -17.75 -8.54 7.94
CA GLU A 136 -16.57 -8.47 8.80
C GLU A 136 -15.37 -9.16 8.18
N ILE A 137 -15.55 -10.35 7.57
CA ILE A 137 -14.48 -11.03 6.82
C ILE A 137 -13.98 -10.16 5.68
N SER A 138 -14.88 -9.56 4.90
CA SER A 138 -14.49 -8.65 3.82
C SER A 138 -13.66 -7.47 4.35
N LYS A 139 -14.04 -6.90 5.50
CA LYS A 139 -13.30 -5.80 6.12
C LYS A 139 -11.95 -6.25 6.70
N ILE A 140 -11.88 -7.44 7.31
CA ILE A 140 -10.61 -8.02 7.77
C ILE A 140 -9.69 -8.23 6.58
N TYR A 141 -10.18 -8.87 5.52
CA TYR A 141 -9.41 -9.13 4.30
C TYR A 141 -8.95 -7.82 3.64
N GLN A 142 -9.78 -6.78 3.58
CA GLN A 142 -9.36 -5.46 3.08
C GLN A 142 -8.22 -4.83 3.90
N ILE A 143 -8.13 -5.12 5.20
CA ILE A 143 -7.10 -4.58 6.08
C ILE A 143 -5.82 -5.42 6.01
N THR A 144 -5.95 -6.74 5.91
CA THR A 144 -4.83 -7.69 6.00
C THR A 144 -4.31 -8.13 4.64
N GLU A 145 -5.07 -7.94 3.56
CA GLU A 145 -4.91 -8.54 2.22
C GLU A 145 -4.53 -10.04 2.28
N GLY A 146 -5.05 -10.79 3.25
CA GLY A 146 -4.72 -12.21 3.39
C GLY A 146 -3.52 -12.54 4.30
N TRP A 147 -2.81 -11.53 4.81
CA TRP A 147 -1.58 -11.77 5.56
C TRP A 147 -1.83 -12.45 6.93
N ALA A 148 -1.28 -13.65 7.07
CA ALA A 148 -1.52 -14.53 8.23
C ALA A 148 -1.21 -13.87 9.58
N ILE A 149 -0.09 -13.14 9.72
CA ILE A 149 0.29 -12.51 10.99
C ILE A 149 -0.69 -11.38 11.36
N ALA A 150 -1.03 -10.51 10.42
CA ALA A 150 -1.99 -9.44 10.66
C ALA A 150 -3.38 -10.00 11.01
N PHE A 151 -3.82 -11.02 10.29
CA PHE A 151 -5.05 -11.73 10.60
C PHE A 151 -5.02 -12.36 12.00
N HIS A 152 -3.93 -13.05 12.35
CA HIS A 152 -3.75 -13.68 13.66
C HIS A 152 -3.83 -12.67 14.81
N LEU A 153 -3.20 -11.49 14.66
CA LEU A 153 -3.26 -10.43 15.67
C LEU A 153 -4.67 -9.84 15.82
N ILE A 154 -5.40 -9.67 14.71
CA ILE A 154 -6.80 -9.28 14.76
C ILE A 154 -7.63 -10.35 15.49
N ALA A 155 -7.45 -11.62 15.14
CA ALA A 155 -8.15 -12.75 15.76
C ALA A 155 -7.89 -12.84 17.28
N GLN A 156 -6.63 -12.66 17.71
CA GLN A 156 -6.28 -12.63 19.13
C GLN A 156 -6.98 -11.51 19.90
N GLN A 157 -7.11 -10.32 19.33
CA GLN A 157 -7.78 -9.20 20.00
C GLN A 157 -9.27 -9.42 20.17
N ILE A 158 -9.91 -10.07 19.19
CA ILE A 158 -11.33 -10.44 19.30
C ILE A 158 -11.50 -11.49 20.41
N LYS A 159 -10.62 -12.49 20.45
CA LYS A 159 -10.60 -13.51 21.51
C LYS A 159 -10.38 -12.90 22.90
N ALA A 160 -9.61 -11.81 23.01
CA ALA A 160 -9.38 -11.09 24.25
C ALA A 160 -10.59 -10.24 24.72
N GLY A 161 -11.76 -10.37 24.07
CA GLY A 161 -13.01 -9.74 24.50
C GLY A 161 -13.30 -8.38 23.85
N ASN A 162 -12.50 -7.94 22.88
CA ASN A 162 -12.87 -6.79 22.05
C ASN A 162 -13.92 -7.23 21.03
N SER A 163 -15.01 -6.48 20.89
CA SER A 163 -15.95 -6.77 19.80
C SER A 163 -15.26 -6.57 18.45
N LEU A 164 -15.57 -7.43 17.49
CA LEU A 164 -15.02 -7.38 16.13
C LEU A 164 -15.27 -6.00 15.49
N HIS A 165 -16.44 -5.42 15.72
CA HIS A 165 -16.77 -4.05 15.34
C HIS A 165 -15.82 -3.00 15.97
N VAL A 166 -15.43 -3.16 17.23
CA VAL A 166 -14.46 -2.27 17.90
C VAL A 166 -13.06 -2.47 17.37
N VAL A 167 -12.59 -3.69 17.11
CA VAL A 167 -11.24 -3.92 16.53
C VAL A 167 -11.14 -3.33 15.12
N LEU A 168 -12.22 -3.46 14.33
CA LEU A 168 -12.32 -2.95 12.97
C LEU A 168 -12.48 -1.42 12.88
N ASN A 169 -12.96 -0.76 13.96
CA ASN A 169 -13.17 0.69 14.00
C ASN A 169 -12.13 1.44 14.86
N ASN A 170 -11.59 0.85 15.92
CA ASN A 170 -10.51 1.39 16.75
C ASN A 170 -9.13 0.95 16.24
N GLN A 171 -8.85 1.32 14.99
CA GLN A 171 -7.59 1.00 14.28
C GLN A 171 -6.32 1.43 15.04
N LYS A 172 -6.39 2.44 15.91
CA LYS A 172 -5.20 3.00 16.59
C LYS A 172 -4.56 2.05 17.62
N LYS A 173 -5.35 1.28 18.36
CA LYS A 173 -4.82 0.38 19.41
C LYS A 173 -4.58 -1.03 18.87
N SER A 174 -5.41 -1.47 17.92
CA SER A 174 -5.32 -2.81 17.34
C SER A 174 -4.10 -3.02 16.44
N LEU A 175 -3.56 -1.96 15.85
CA LEU A 175 -2.41 -2.03 14.96
C LEU A 175 -1.08 -1.80 15.66
N LYS A 176 -1.08 -1.45 16.95
CA LYS A 176 0.16 -1.12 17.66
C LYS A 176 1.09 -2.32 17.74
N ASP A 177 0.60 -3.46 18.23
CA ASP A 177 1.41 -4.68 18.38
C ASP A 177 1.93 -5.17 17.01
N LEU A 178 1.12 -4.98 15.97
CA LEU A 178 1.49 -5.31 14.60
C LEU A 178 2.55 -4.36 14.02
N PHE A 179 2.46 -3.07 14.32
CA PHE A 179 3.48 -2.10 13.95
C PHE A 179 4.76 -2.29 14.76
N ASP A 180 4.66 -2.71 16.02
CA ASP A 180 5.81 -3.06 16.84
C ASP A 180 6.53 -4.28 16.23
N TYR A 181 5.78 -5.32 15.82
CA TYR A 181 6.35 -6.45 15.06
C TYR A 181 7.00 -6.01 13.74
N LEU A 182 6.33 -5.20 12.92
CA LEU A 182 6.91 -4.69 11.67
C LEU A 182 8.18 -3.85 11.92
N ALA A 183 8.23 -3.11 13.02
CA ALA A 183 9.41 -2.36 13.41
C ALA A 183 10.56 -3.29 13.83
N THR A 184 10.31 -4.26 14.71
CA THR A 184 11.37 -5.10 15.30
C THR A 184 11.80 -6.26 14.42
N GLU A 185 10.91 -6.86 13.64
CA GLU A 185 11.20 -8.10 12.88
C GLU A 185 11.40 -7.89 11.39
N VAL A 186 10.92 -6.77 10.84
CA VAL A 186 11.02 -6.47 9.41
C VAL A 186 11.97 -5.30 9.19
N LEU A 187 11.65 -4.12 9.73
CA LEU A 187 12.37 -2.89 9.44
C LEU A 187 13.75 -2.85 10.12
N SER A 188 13.85 -3.23 11.40
CA SER A 188 15.12 -3.18 12.16
C SER A 188 16.21 -4.09 11.57
N ARG A 189 15.81 -5.18 10.91
CA ARG A 189 16.73 -6.14 10.26
C ARG A 189 17.34 -5.59 8.97
N GLN A 190 16.84 -4.47 8.45
CA GLN A 190 17.35 -3.84 7.24
C GLN A 190 18.50 -2.89 7.54
N SER A 191 19.37 -2.66 6.55
CA SER A 191 20.39 -1.62 6.65
C SER A 191 19.72 -0.23 6.74
N PHE A 192 20.43 0.74 7.34
CA PHE A 192 19.91 2.10 7.50
C PHE A 192 19.43 2.72 6.18
N ILE A 193 20.16 2.49 5.08
CA ILE A 193 19.81 2.99 3.74
C ILE A 193 18.46 2.43 3.28
N ILE A 194 18.23 1.13 3.47
CA ILE A 194 16.98 0.47 3.09
C ILE A 194 15.83 0.94 3.98
N GLN A 195 16.06 1.12 5.28
CA GLN A 195 15.04 1.66 6.19
C GLN A 195 14.57 3.05 5.75
N GLN A 196 15.50 3.95 5.42
CA GLN A 196 15.17 5.30 4.93
C GLN A 196 14.41 5.24 3.61
N PHE A 197 14.87 4.42 2.65
CA PHE A 197 14.17 4.23 1.38
C PHE A 197 12.71 3.82 1.58
N LEU A 198 12.46 2.79 2.41
CA LEU A 198 11.13 2.28 2.70
C LEU A 198 10.24 3.37 3.34
N ILE A 199 10.75 4.08 4.35
CA ILE A 199 9.99 5.11 5.06
C ILE A 199 9.66 6.28 4.13
N GLN A 200 10.64 6.81 3.41
CA GLN A 200 10.46 8.02 2.60
C GLN A 200 9.62 7.77 1.33
N SER A 201 9.79 6.62 0.68
CA SER A 201 8.98 6.27 -0.51
C SER A 201 7.55 5.83 -0.17
N SER A 202 7.23 5.60 1.10
CA SER A 202 5.91 5.11 1.53
C SER A 202 4.73 6.03 1.20
N ILE A 203 4.98 7.30 0.89
CA ILE A 203 3.94 8.26 0.48
C ILE A 203 3.49 8.05 -0.97
N LEU A 204 4.22 7.28 -1.76
CA LEU A 204 3.92 7.01 -3.16
C LEU A 204 2.88 5.88 -3.28
N ASP A 205 1.95 6.03 -4.22
CA ASP A 205 0.97 4.98 -4.55
C ASP A 205 1.59 3.84 -5.34
N TYR A 206 2.51 4.17 -6.23
CA TYR A 206 3.32 3.22 -6.97
C TYR A 206 4.79 3.65 -6.89
N LEU A 207 5.68 2.67 -6.84
CA LEU A 207 7.12 2.83 -6.88
C LEU A 207 7.56 2.52 -8.31
N SER A 208 8.20 3.47 -8.96
CA SER A 208 9.06 3.20 -10.11
C SER A 208 10.47 3.65 -9.77
N PRO A 209 11.53 3.01 -10.29
CA PRO A 209 12.90 3.42 -10.02
C PRO A 209 13.14 4.91 -10.28
N GLU A 210 12.64 5.45 -11.40
CA GLU A 210 12.83 6.85 -11.79
C GLU A 210 12.11 7.80 -10.84
N LEU A 211 10.88 7.46 -10.45
CA LEU A 211 10.12 8.26 -9.49
C LEU A 211 10.80 8.26 -8.12
N CYS A 212 11.24 7.10 -7.65
CA CYS A 212 11.94 6.98 -6.37
C CYS A 212 13.26 7.77 -6.40
N ASP A 213 14.06 7.67 -7.46
CA ASP A 213 15.31 8.41 -7.60
C ASP A 213 15.07 9.93 -7.59
N GLU A 214 14.08 10.43 -8.34
CA GLU A 214 13.77 11.87 -8.39
C GLU A 214 13.19 12.40 -7.07
N ILE A 215 12.38 11.61 -6.36
CA ILE A 215 11.73 12.02 -5.09
C ILE A 215 12.63 11.84 -3.88
N LEU A 216 13.57 10.89 -3.91
CA LEU A 216 14.48 10.63 -2.80
C LEU A 216 15.88 11.24 -3.00
N GLU A 217 16.19 11.76 -4.20
CA GLU A 217 17.53 12.27 -4.59
C GLU A 217 18.61 11.18 -4.48
N ILE A 218 18.30 9.99 -4.96
CA ILE A 218 19.22 8.85 -5.03
C ILE A 218 19.29 8.34 -6.48
N ASN A 219 20.21 7.42 -6.78
CA ASN A 219 20.42 6.88 -8.14
C ASN A 219 20.38 5.33 -8.19
N ALA A 220 19.87 4.69 -7.14
CA ALA A 220 19.97 3.24 -6.94
C ALA A 220 18.60 2.60 -6.60
N SER A 221 17.49 3.28 -6.88
CA SER A 221 16.16 2.77 -6.53
C SER A 221 15.85 1.45 -7.22
N ASN A 222 16.34 1.22 -8.44
CA ASN A 222 16.14 -0.05 -9.15
C ASN A 222 16.76 -1.25 -8.39
N GLU A 223 18.01 -1.11 -7.95
CA GLU A 223 18.71 -2.15 -7.20
C GLU A 223 18.07 -2.38 -5.83
N ILE A 224 17.65 -1.29 -5.17
CA ILE A 224 16.94 -1.37 -3.89
C ILE A 224 15.61 -2.10 -4.06
N ILE A 225 14.78 -1.69 -5.01
CA ILE A 225 13.45 -2.30 -5.25
C ILE A 225 13.59 -3.79 -5.60
N LYS A 226 14.52 -4.15 -6.50
CA LYS A 226 14.80 -5.56 -6.80
C LYS A 226 15.25 -6.35 -5.57
N GLY A 227 16.16 -5.79 -4.78
CA GLY A 227 16.60 -6.41 -3.53
C GLY A 227 15.49 -6.58 -2.50
N LEU A 228 14.48 -5.70 -2.50
CA LEU A 228 13.30 -5.79 -1.63
C LEU A 228 12.32 -6.88 -2.11
N ILE A 229 12.15 -7.04 -3.43
CA ILE A 229 11.33 -8.09 -4.04
C ILE A 229 11.96 -9.46 -3.79
N ASP A 230 13.27 -9.59 -4.01
CA ASP A 230 14.01 -10.84 -3.74
C ASP A 230 13.91 -11.28 -2.28
N GLN A 231 13.72 -10.32 -1.37
CA GLN A 231 13.52 -10.53 0.07
C GLN A 231 12.06 -10.77 0.47
N ASN A 232 11.12 -10.71 -0.46
CA ASN A 232 9.68 -10.73 -0.21
C ASN A 232 9.26 -9.67 0.82
N LEU A 233 9.83 -8.47 0.77
CA LEU A 233 9.63 -7.43 1.79
C LEU A 233 8.35 -6.60 1.54
N PHE A 234 7.20 -7.29 1.47
CA PHE A 234 5.87 -6.68 1.35
C PHE A 234 5.73 -5.71 0.16
N ILE A 235 6.49 -5.94 -0.90
CA ILE A 235 6.35 -5.26 -2.20
C ILE A 235 5.68 -6.24 -3.15
N VAL A 236 4.62 -5.76 -3.80
CA VAL A 236 3.89 -6.48 -4.83
C VAL A 236 4.25 -5.85 -6.17
N GLU A 237 4.64 -6.68 -7.12
CA GLU A 237 4.85 -6.29 -8.51
C GLU A 237 3.50 -6.05 -9.19
N GLY A 238 3.35 -4.87 -9.78
CA GLY A 238 2.25 -4.53 -10.69
C GLY A 238 2.71 -4.61 -12.14
N ASP A 239 1.93 -4.03 -13.05
CA ASP A 239 2.26 -3.99 -14.47
C ASP A 239 3.35 -2.95 -14.77
N ASN A 240 4.17 -3.19 -15.80
CA ASN A 240 5.14 -2.22 -16.36
C ASN A 240 6.14 -1.61 -15.35
N GLU A 241 6.80 -2.44 -14.53
CA GLU A 241 7.81 -2.00 -13.54
C GLU A 241 7.27 -1.04 -12.46
N TYR A 242 5.95 -1.00 -12.27
CA TYR A 242 5.33 -0.33 -11.14
C TYR A 242 5.16 -1.31 -9.99
N TYR A 243 5.68 -0.94 -8.82
CA TYR A 243 5.56 -1.74 -7.61
C TYR A 243 4.68 -1.05 -6.59
N ARG A 244 4.02 -1.80 -5.72
CA ARG A 244 3.25 -1.24 -4.60
C ARG A 244 3.67 -1.88 -3.30
N TYR A 245 3.70 -1.08 -2.24
CA TYR A 245 3.70 -1.64 -0.89
C TYR A 245 2.35 -2.31 -0.60
N HIS A 246 2.39 -3.43 0.10
CA HIS A 246 1.20 -3.98 0.76
C HIS A 246 0.57 -2.91 1.66
N ALA A 247 -0.76 -2.73 1.64
CA ALA A 247 -1.41 -1.54 2.22
C ALA A 247 -1.10 -1.36 3.71
N LEU A 248 -1.05 -2.46 4.47
CA LEU A 248 -0.70 -2.42 5.89
C LEU A 248 0.74 -1.96 6.13
N PHE A 249 1.68 -2.44 5.32
CA PHE A 249 3.09 -2.08 5.43
C PHE A 249 3.31 -0.63 5.03
N LYS A 250 2.65 -0.17 3.95
CA LYS A 250 2.59 1.25 3.58
C LYS A 250 2.11 2.12 4.74
N ARG A 251 1.00 1.74 5.38
CA ARG A 251 0.44 2.50 6.51
C ARG A 251 1.40 2.56 7.70
N PHE A 252 2.08 1.45 8.02
CA PHE A 252 3.13 1.42 9.03
C PHE A 252 4.26 2.41 8.69
N LEU A 253 4.80 2.36 7.47
CA LEU A 253 5.89 3.21 7.01
C LEU A 253 5.50 4.70 6.99
N VAL A 254 4.30 5.03 6.52
CA VAL A 254 3.78 6.42 6.55
C VAL A 254 3.66 6.93 8.00
N ASN A 255 3.25 6.09 8.94
CA ASN A 255 3.21 6.47 10.36
C ASN A 255 4.60 6.68 10.96
N MET A 256 5.61 5.95 10.46
CA MET A 256 7.01 6.20 10.83
C MET A 256 7.50 7.53 10.26
N LEU A 257 7.21 7.82 8.98
CA LEU A 257 7.58 9.08 8.35
C LEU A 257 6.95 10.29 9.05
N LYS A 258 5.68 10.19 9.46
CA LYS A 258 4.96 11.26 10.19
C LYS A 258 5.58 11.63 11.54
N ARG A 259 6.49 10.82 12.09
CA ARG A 259 7.25 11.20 13.30
C ARG A 259 8.24 12.33 13.02
N ASP A 260 8.68 12.48 11.78
CA ASP A 260 9.42 13.62 11.27
C ASP A 260 8.50 14.46 10.37
N GLU A 261 7.80 15.41 10.99
CA GLU A 261 6.83 16.28 10.29
C GLU A 261 7.50 17.10 9.18
N ALA A 262 8.74 17.55 9.40
CA ALA A 262 9.46 18.36 8.43
C ALA A 262 9.77 17.56 7.16
N GLU A 263 10.26 16.32 7.32
CA GLU A 263 10.55 15.43 6.19
C GLU A 263 9.26 14.97 5.50
N TYR A 264 8.20 14.64 6.26
CA TYR A 264 6.89 14.30 5.71
C TYR A 264 6.34 15.42 4.80
N VAL A 265 6.36 16.67 5.27
CA VAL A 265 5.89 17.82 4.49
C VAL A 265 6.77 18.05 3.26
N LYS A 266 8.09 17.97 3.42
CA LYS A 266 9.06 18.15 2.33
C LYS A 266 8.84 17.14 1.21
N LEU A 267 8.72 15.85 1.54
CA LEU A 267 8.55 14.80 0.54
C LEU A 267 7.21 14.91 -0.19
N HIS A 268 6.09 15.12 0.52
CA HIS A 268 4.80 15.35 -0.13
C HIS A 268 4.83 16.54 -1.07
N ARG A 269 5.46 17.65 -0.67
CA ARG A 269 5.61 18.83 -1.53
C ARG A 269 6.43 18.52 -2.79
N ARG A 270 7.52 17.76 -2.66
CA ARG A 270 8.34 17.34 -3.82
C ARG A 270 7.56 16.47 -4.78
N VAL A 271 6.81 15.49 -4.27
CA VAL A 271 5.96 14.62 -5.09
C VAL A 271 4.87 15.43 -5.79
N ALA A 272 4.26 16.40 -5.10
CA ALA A 272 3.26 17.27 -5.69
C ALA A 272 3.83 18.05 -6.90
N PHE A 273 5.01 18.65 -6.76
CA PHE A 273 5.68 19.35 -7.86
C PHE A 273 6.13 18.43 -9.00
N TYR A 274 6.57 17.22 -8.69
CA TYR A 274 6.88 16.21 -9.70
C TYR A 274 5.66 15.91 -10.57
N TYR A 275 4.53 15.59 -9.95
CA TYR A 275 3.30 15.27 -10.68
C TYR A 275 2.73 16.48 -11.42
N GLU A 276 2.84 17.69 -10.86
CA GLU A 276 2.47 18.94 -11.55
C GLU A 276 3.27 19.09 -12.85
N ARG A 277 4.60 18.88 -12.81
CA ARG A 277 5.47 18.95 -14.00
C ARG A 277 5.18 17.87 -15.04
N LYS A 278 4.77 16.67 -14.60
CA LYS A 278 4.37 15.57 -15.49
C LYS A 278 2.95 15.71 -16.04
N GLY A 279 2.20 16.73 -15.64
CA GLY A 279 0.81 16.95 -16.06
C GLY A 279 -0.22 16.07 -15.33
N ASN A 280 0.18 15.35 -14.29
CA ASN A 280 -0.73 14.56 -13.46
C ASN A 280 -1.28 15.42 -12.30
N THR A 281 -2.21 16.30 -12.62
CA THR A 281 -2.70 17.30 -11.66
C THR A 281 -3.48 16.72 -10.50
N GLU A 282 -4.20 15.60 -10.69
CA GLU A 282 -4.94 14.95 -9.61
C GLU A 282 -4.00 14.46 -8.51
N GLN A 283 -2.90 13.82 -8.89
CA GLN A 283 -1.87 13.39 -7.94
C GLN A 283 -1.18 14.58 -7.26
N ALA A 284 -0.90 15.65 -8.01
CA ALA A 284 -0.34 16.87 -7.43
C ALA A 284 -1.26 17.47 -6.35
N ILE A 285 -2.56 17.61 -6.64
CA ILE A 285 -3.57 18.08 -5.68
C ILE A 285 -3.62 17.16 -4.46
N TYR A 286 -3.67 15.84 -4.67
CA TYR A 286 -3.68 14.87 -3.56
C TYR A 286 -2.50 15.10 -2.60
N HIS A 287 -1.28 15.24 -3.10
CA HIS A 287 -0.11 15.46 -2.25
C HIS A 287 -0.11 16.83 -1.57
N PHE A 288 -0.57 17.92 -2.20
CA PHE A 288 -0.74 19.22 -1.54
C PHE A 288 -1.80 19.17 -0.44
N MET A 289 -2.91 18.46 -0.67
CA MET A 289 -3.96 18.27 0.33
C MET A 289 -3.47 17.49 1.55
N LYS A 290 -2.58 16.50 1.37
CA LYS A 290 -1.99 15.71 2.48
C LYS A 290 -1.12 16.50 3.45
N ILE A 291 -0.61 17.65 3.01
CA ILE A 291 0.19 18.58 3.81
C ILE A 291 -0.54 19.89 4.09
N GLU A 292 -1.85 19.94 3.82
CA GLU A 292 -2.69 21.11 4.04
C GLU A 292 -2.22 22.38 3.30
N ASP A 293 -1.49 22.21 2.19
CA ASP A 293 -1.10 23.31 1.28
C ASP A 293 -2.26 23.65 0.35
N PHE A 294 -3.36 24.08 0.98
CA PHE A 294 -4.63 24.37 0.31
C PHE A 294 -4.53 25.51 -0.71
N GLY A 295 -3.55 26.41 -0.55
CA GLY A 295 -3.29 27.47 -1.52
C GLY A 295 -2.87 26.88 -2.87
N LYS A 296 -1.84 26.02 -2.87
CA LYS A 296 -1.39 25.32 -4.08
C LYS A 296 -2.46 24.39 -4.64
N ALA A 297 -3.15 23.64 -3.78
CA ALA A 297 -4.26 22.79 -4.20
C ALA A 297 -5.39 23.60 -4.88
N SER A 298 -5.73 24.77 -4.34
CA SER A 298 -6.77 25.65 -4.90
C SER A 298 -6.37 26.25 -6.24
N VAL A 299 -5.09 26.63 -6.43
CA VAL A 299 -4.57 27.09 -7.73
C VAL A 299 -4.72 26.01 -8.80
N LEU A 300 -4.34 24.77 -8.49
CA LEU A 300 -4.46 23.65 -9.43
C LEU A 300 -5.91 23.30 -9.72
N LEU A 301 -6.74 23.21 -8.67
CA LEU A 301 -8.15 22.88 -8.81
C LEU A 301 -8.93 23.96 -9.57
N SER A 302 -8.53 25.23 -9.44
CA SER A 302 -9.10 26.33 -10.23
C SER A 302 -8.91 26.13 -11.73
N LYS A 303 -7.76 25.58 -12.14
CA LYS A 303 -7.42 25.31 -13.54
C LYS A 303 -8.05 24.01 -14.06
N PHE A 304 -8.01 22.95 -13.27
CA PHE A 304 -8.43 21.61 -13.69
C PHE A 304 -9.89 21.26 -13.37
N GLY A 305 -10.57 22.02 -12.51
CA GLY A 305 -11.95 21.74 -12.10
C GLY A 305 -12.93 21.69 -13.28
N LYS A 306 -12.72 22.54 -14.30
CA LYS A 306 -13.50 22.50 -15.55
C LYS A 306 -13.37 21.17 -16.28
N GLU A 307 -12.14 20.67 -16.45
CA GLU A 307 -11.91 19.38 -17.11
C GLU A 307 -12.59 18.24 -16.35
N MET A 308 -12.49 18.24 -15.01
CA MET A 308 -13.15 17.23 -14.17
C MET A 308 -14.67 17.24 -14.33
N LEU A 309 -15.29 18.42 -14.43
CA LEU A 309 -16.72 18.57 -14.73
C LEU A 309 -17.07 18.01 -16.11
N GLU A 310 -16.32 18.41 -17.14
CA GLU A 310 -16.56 18.00 -18.54
C GLU A 310 -16.36 16.49 -18.73
N SER A 311 -15.42 15.88 -18.01
CA SER A 311 -15.19 14.43 -18.02
C SER A 311 -16.11 13.64 -17.08
N GLY A 312 -17.07 14.29 -16.41
CA GLY A 312 -18.02 13.65 -15.51
C GLY A 312 -17.44 13.14 -14.17
N ARG A 313 -16.24 13.57 -13.77
CA ARG A 313 -15.56 13.19 -12.51
C ARG A 313 -16.13 13.94 -11.29
N LEU A 314 -17.46 13.97 -11.18
CA LEU A 314 -18.20 14.81 -10.23
C LEU A 314 -17.95 14.43 -8.76
N GLN A 315 -17.82 13.13 -8.45
CA GLN A 315 -17.58 12.68 -7.08
C GLN A 315 -16.20 13.10 -6.57
N THR A 316 -15.16 12.85 -7.36
CA THR A 316 -13.79 13.25 -7.02
C THR A 316 -13.68 14.76 -6.82
N LEU A 317 -14.28 15.55 -7.73
CA LEU A 317 -14.30 17.00 -7.62
C LEU A 317 -15.04 17.48 -6.36
N TYR A 318 -16.18 16.88 -6.04
CA TYR A 318 -16.92 17.17 -4.81
C TYR A 318 -16.05 16.94 -3.57
N ASP A 319 -15.41 15.77 -3.48
CA ASP A 319 -14.63 15.38 -2.31
C ASP A 319 -13.42 16.29 -2.12
N LEU A 320 -12.76 16.69 -3.22
CA LEU A 320 -11.69 17.69 -3.18
C LEU A 320 -12.21 19.04 -2.68
N LEU A 321 -13.30 19.56 -3.26
CA LEU A 321 -13.87 20.85 -2.90
C LEU A 321 -14.36 20.89 -1.45
N GLN A 322 -14.93 19.81 -0.92
CA GLN A 322 -15.36 19.75 0.47
C GLN A 322 -14.20 19.89 1.46
N ASN A 323 -13.01 19.40 1.10
CA ASN A 323 -11.83 19.46 1.95
C ASN A 323 -11.07 20.80 1.84
N ILE A 324 -11.41 21.69 0.89
CA ILE A 324 -10.81 23.03 0.80
C ILE A 324 -11.48 23.98 1.81
N PRO A 325 -10.72 24.57 2.76
CA PRO A 325 -11.27 25.55 3.70
C PRO A 325 -11.86 26.78 3.00
N ILE A 326 -12.93 27.33 3.57
CA ILE A 326 -13.70 28.42 2.95
C ILE A 326 -12.85 29.65 2.60
N ARG A 327 -11.82 29.96 3.41
CA ARG A 327 -10.90 31.08 3.15
C ARG A 327 -10.22 30.98 1.77
N TYR A 328 -9.87 29.77 1.32
CA TYR A 328 -9.24 29.57 0.02
C TYR A 328 -10.26 29.60 -1.11
N LYS A 329 -11.50 29.15 -0.87
CA LYS A 329 -12.58 29.35 -1.86
C LYS A 329 -12.92 30.83 -2.05
N GLN A 330 -12.74 31.65 -1.01
CA GLN A 330 -12.90 33.10 -1.12
C GLN A 330 -11.77 33.74 -1.94
N GLU A 331 -10.53 33.27 -1.79
CA GLU A 331 -9.38 33.69 -2.61
C GLU A 331 -9.50 33.20 -4.06
N PHE A 332 -10.10 32.03 -4.27
CA PHE A 332 -10.35 31.43 -5.59
C PHE A 332 -11.86 31.21 -5.83
N PRO A 333 -12.65 32.26 -6.14
CA PRO A 333 -14.11 32.18 -6.25
C PRO A 333 -14.63 31.15 -7.27
N ILE A 334 -13.82 30.79 -8.27
CA ILE A 334 -14.17 29.75 -9.26
C ILE A 334 -14.43 28.38 -8.60
N LEU A 335 -13.84 28.14 -7.43
CA LEU A 335 -14.10 26.91 -6.67
C LEU A 335 -15.53 26.86 -6.13
N PHE A 336 -16.14 28.00 -5.78
CA PHE A 336 -17.56 28.04 -5.47
C PHE A 336 -18.40 27.71 -6.70
N TYR A 337 -18.04 28.25 -7.87
CA TYR A 337 -18.74 27.92 -9.11
C TYR A 337 -18.69 26.41 -9.42
N TYR A 338 -17.51 25.78 -9.32
CA TYR A 338 -17.38 24.33 -9.51
C TYR A 338 -18.19 23.53 -8.49
N GLN A 339 -18.22 23.97 -7.23
CA GLN A 339 -19.07 23.35 -6.21
C GLN A 339 -20.56 23.49 -6.55
N GLY A 340 -20.96 24.64 -7.08
CA GLY A 340 -22.31 24.89 -7.58
C GLY A 340 -22.70 23.91 -8.70
N GLU A 341 -21.83 23.74 -9.70
CA GLU A 341 -22.08 22.81 -10.81
C GLU A 341 -22.22 21.36 -10.33
N VAL A 342 -21.31 20.90 -9.46
CA VAL A 342 -21.38 19.56 -8.88
C VAL A 342 -22.69 19.35 -8.10
N GLU A 343 -23.11 20.31 -7.27
CA GLU A 343 -24.35 20.21 -6.50
C GLU A 343 -25.59 20.27 -7.41
N ARG A 344 -25.55 21.04 -8.50
CA ARG A 344 -26.62 21.09 -9.51
C ARG A 344 -26.78 19.72 -10.19
N TYR A 345 -25.69 19.09 -10.62
CA TYR A 345 -25.73 17.73 -11.20
C TYR A 345 -26.23 16.67 -10.21
N ARG A 346 -26.13 16.93 -8.90
CA ARG A 346 -26.65 16.07 -7.82
C ARG A 346 -28.06 16.44 -7.36
N SER A 347 -28.74 17.34 -8.08
CA SER A 347 -30.08 17.86 -7.76
C SER A 347 -30.18 18.56 -6.40
N ARG A 348 -29.06 19.04 -5.84
CA ARG A 348 -29.03 19.85 -4.61
C ARG A 348 -29.08 21.33 -4.97
N TYR A 349 -30.20 21.74 -5.56
CA TYR A 349 -30.34 23.05 -6.21
C TYR A 349 -30.14 24.24 -5.27
N GLU A 350 -30.58 24.16 -4.01
CA GLU A 350 -30.36 25.25 -3.04
C GLU A 350 -28.88 25.46 -2.73
N ASN A 351 -28.14 24.37 -2.47
CA ASN A 351 -26.69 24.44 -2.28
C ASN A 351 -26.00 24.97 -3.55
N ALA A 352 -26.47 24.54 -4.73
CA ALA A 352 -25.90 24.98 -5.99
C ALA A 352 -26.06 26.50 -6.17
N LYS A 353 -27.27 27.01 -5.92
CA LYS A 353 -27.59 28.44 -5.98
C LYS A 353 -26.73 29.26 -5.01
N GLU A 354 -26.65 28.85 -3.75
CA GLU A 354 -25.82 29.54 -2.74
C GLU A 354 -24.35 29.62 -3.17
N ASN A 355 -23.83 28.54 -3.77
CA ASN A 355 -22.45 28.53 -4.28
C ASN A 355 -22.27 29.43 -5.51
N TYR A 356 -23.24 29.52 -6.43
CA TYR A 356 -23.16 30.47 -7.53
C TYR A 356 -23.23 31.93 -7.08
N GLU A 357 -24.10 32.26 -6.12
CA GLU A 357 -24.16 33.60 -5.51
C GLU A 357 -22.81 33.96 -4.88
N LYS A 358 -22.21 33.03 -4.12
CA LYS A 358 -20.88 33.23 -3.53
C LYS A 358 -19.78 33.43 -4.56
N ALA A 359 -19.86 32.75 -5.71
CA ALA A 359 -18.91 32.92 -6.81
C ALA A 359 -19.07 34.29 -7.49
N PHE A 360 -20.30 34.72 -7.73
CA PHE A 360 -20.64 36.01 -8.33
C PHE A 360 -20.25 37.20 -7.45
N GLU A 361 -20.59 37.16 -6.15
CA GLU A 361 -20.32 38.25 -5.20
C GLU A 361 -18.82 38.52 -4.98
N ARG A 362 -17.97 37.53 -5.22
CA ARG A 362 -16.55 37.56 -4.86
C ARG A 362 -15.60 37.65 -6.05
N THR A 363 -16.13 37.64 -7.27
CA THR A 363 -15.29 37.70 -8.47
C THR A 363 -15.29 39.08 -9.09
N GLU A 364 -14.10 39.53 -9.51
CA GLU A 364 -13.94 40.68 -10.41
C GLU A 364 -13.83 40.22 -11.88
N ASP A 365 -13.76 38.90 -12.12
CA ASP A 365 -13.69 38.31 -13.45
C ASP A 365 -15.09 38.28 -14.08
N SER A 366 -15.26 39.06 -15.16
CA SER A 366 -16.52 39.15 -15.90
C SER A 366 -16.97 37.80 -16.46
N TYR A 367 -16.04 36.92 -16.83
CA TYR A 367 -16.39 35.57 -17.31
C TYR A 367 -16.97 34.73 -16.17
N LEU A 368 -16.32 34.70 -15.00
CA LEU A 368 -16.82 33.95 -13.85
C LEU A 368 -18.18 34.47 -13.37
N ALA A 369 -18.35 35.80 -13.33
CA ALA A 369 -19.63 36.42 -13.00
C ALA A 369 -20.74 35.99 -13.97
N SER A 370 -20.44 35.97 -15.28
CA SER A 370 -21.39 35.53 -16.31
C SER A 370 -21.80 34.07 -16.14
N VAL A 371 -20.84 33.15 -15.98
CA VAL A 371 -21.17 31.71 -15.86
C VAL A 371 -21.85 31.38 -14.52
N ALA A 372 -21.58 32.13 -13.45
CA ALA A 372 -22.28 31.98 -12.19
C ALA A 372 -23.76 32.38 -12.31
N LEU A 373 -24.06 33.52 -12.96
CA LEU A 373 -25.44 33.93 -13.24
C LEU A 373 -26.15 32.96 -14.17
N GLU A 374 -25.45 32.43 -15.17
CA GLU A 374 -25.97 31.37 -16.04
C GLU A 374 -26.31 30.11 -15.24
N GLY A 375 -25.45 29.70 -14.31
CA GLY A 375 -25.69 28.58 -13.40
C GLY A 375 -26.97 28.75 -12.58
N ILE A 376 -27.21 29.95 -12.04
CA ILE A 376 -28.46 30.29 -11.34
C ILE A 376 -29.66 30.18 -12.28
N ALA A 377 -29.56 30.71 -13.51
CA ALA A 377 -30.63 30.61 -14.50
C ALA A 377 -30.93 29.17 -14.91
N ARG A 378 -29.91 28.32 -15.05
CA ARG A 378 -30.06 26.88 -15.34
C ARG A 378 -30.82 26.15 -14.25
N ILE A 379 -30.61 26.48 -12.97
CA ILE A 379 -31.40 25.90 -11.87
C ILE A 379 -32.89 26.18 -12.05
N TYR A 380 -33.28 27.40 -12.43
CA TYR A 380 -34.69 27.74 -12.68
C TYR A 380 -35.30 26.98 -13.86
N LEU A 381 -34.48 26.65 -14.87
CA LEU A 381 -34.90 25.81 -16.00
C LEU A 381 -35.00 24.33 -15.59
N ASP A 382 -34.04 23.84 -14.81
CA ASP A 382 -33.96 22.45 -14.33
C ASP A 382 -35.08 22.10 -13.33
N THR A 383 -35.61 23.09 -12.62
CA THR A 383 -36.58 22.88 -11.52
C THR A 383 -38.05 23.04 -11.90
N ILE A 384 -38.37 23.42 -13.16
CA ILE A 384 -39.73 23.72 -13.69
C ILE A 384 -40.77 23.86 -12.55
N GLN A 385 -40.82 25.05 -11.94
CA GLN A 385 -42.01 25.52 -11.22
C GLN A 385 -42.80 26.43 -12.18
N PRO A 386 -43.70 25.89 -13.01
CA PRO A 386 -44.49 26.69 -13.95
C PRO A 386 -45.53 27.59 -13.23
N ASP A 387 -45.65 27.48 -11.91
CA ASP A 387 -46.68 28.10 -11.07
C ASP A 387 -46.13 28.97 -9.93
N GLN A 388 -44.85 29.34 -9.93
CA GLN A 388 -44.41 30.56 -9.24
C GLN A 388 -44.44 31.75 -10.20
N PRO A 389 -45.53 32.55 -10.24
CA PRO A 389 -45.47 33.85 -10.88
C PRO A 389 -44.38 34.67 -10.20
N ALA A 390 -43.70 35.51 -10.98
CA ALA A 390 -42.95 36.63 -10.46
C ALA A 390 -43.81 37.40 -9.44
N GLY A 391 -43.66 37.10 -8.14
CA GLY A 391 -44.76 37.37 -7.23
C GLY A 391 -44.51 36.98 -5.78
N ARG A 392 -43.35 37.36 -5.23
CA ARG A 392 -43.14 37.85 -3.85
C ARG A 392 -41.64 38.02 -3.59
N ASN A 393 -41.06 38.96 -4.29
CA ASN A 393 -39.94 39.79 -3.82
C ASN A 393 -39.96 41.01 -4.72
N SER A 394 -40.88 41.93 -4.42
CA SER A 394 -41.01 43.26 -5.03
C SER A 394 -39.85 44.17 -4.62
N GLY A 395 -38.62 43.71 -4.88
CA GLY A 395 -37.38 44.46 -4.75
C GLY A 395 -36.43 44.21 -5.94
N TYR A 396 -36.47 43.02 -6.55
CA TYR A 396 -35.54 42.65 -7.63
C TYR A 396 -36.06 42.94 -9.05
N ALA A 397 -37.36 43.21 -9.21
CA ALA A 397 -37.92 43.63 -10.50
C ALA A 397 -37.59 45.10 -10.84
N GLU A 398 -37.34 45.95 -9.84
CA GLU A 398 -36.88 47.32 -10.07
C GLU A 398 -35.39 47.38 -10.47
N GLU A 399 -34.55 46.47 -9.96
CA GLU A 399 -33.14 46.37 -10.38
C GLU A 399 -32.96 45.89 -11.83
N ARG A 400 -33.89 45.08 -12.36
CA ARG A 400 -33.88 44.66 -13.78
C ARG A 400 -34.16 45.81 -14.77
N LEU A 401 -34.76 46.91 -14.33
CA LEU A 401 -34.93 48.14 -15.13
C LEU A 401 -33.85 49.20 -14.80
N GLY A 402 -33.19 49.12 -13.64
CA GLY A 402 -32.12 50.04 -13.24
C GLY A 402 -30.74 49.75 -13.86
N LEU A 403 -30.43 48.49 -14.20
CA LEU A 403 -29.10 48.12 -14.72
C LEU A 403 -28.95 48.26 -16.25
N TYR A 404 -30.05 48.30 -17.01
CA TYR A 404 -30.00 48.68 -18.43
C TYR A 404 -29.87 50.21 -18.64
N GLY A 405 -30.03 51.01 -17.58
CA GLY A 405 -29.94 52.49 -17.64
C GLY A 405 -28.53 53.08 -17.48
N ARG A 406 -27.47 52.26 -17.28
CA ARG A 406 -26.10 52.78 -17.08
C ARG A 406 -25.12 52.56 -18.23
N PHE A 407 -25.53 51.92 -19.32
CA PHE A 407 -24.72 51.77 -20.54
C PHE A 407 -25.24 52.62 -21.72
N GLY A 408 -26.07 53.63 -21.43
CA GLY A 408 -26.78 54.41 -22.44
C GLY A 408 -26.60 55.93 -22.37
N GLU A 409 -25.59 56.48 -21.69
CA GLU A 409 -25.25 57.92 -21.78
C GLU A 409 -23.75 58.17 -21.57
N THR A 410 -22.96 58.00 -22.62
CA THR A 410 -21.78 58.85 -22.92
C THR A 410 -21.58 58.83 -24.43
N GLY A 411 -21.89 59.96 -25.07
CA GLY A 411 -21.32 60.32 -26.38
C GLY A 411 -19.88 60.81 -26.25
#